data_AF-A0A0R2FFU1-F1
#
_entry.id   AF-A0A0R2FFU1-F1
#
_cell.length_a   1.000
_cell.length_b   1.000
_cell.length_c   1.000
_cell.angle_alpha   90.00
_cell.angle_beta   90.00
_cell.angle_gamma   90.00
#
_symmetry.space_group_name_H-M   'P 1'
#
loop_
_entity.id
_entity.type
_entity.pdbx_description
1 polymer ?
#
loop_
_entity_poly.entity_id
_entity_poly.type
_entity_poly.pdbx_seq_one_letter_code
_entity_poly.pdbx_strand_id
1 'polypeptide(L)' 'MTYKLKIRELRQAMGLSQSALADKSGVPQTTISAIESGTNLTYETAKKLAKALGVTTDELSEEVVQ' A
#
# COMPACT_ATOMS: atom_id res chain seq x y z
N MET A 1 -1.47 12.41 5.49
CA MET A 1 -0.45 11.69 4.69
C MET A 1 -1.19 10.70 3.82
N THR A 2 -1.19 10.89 2.51
CA THR A 2 -2.02 10.12 1.56
C THR A 2 -1.13 9.06 0.91
N TYR A 3 -1.55 7.79 0.95
CA TYR A 3 -0.73 6.64 0.50
C TYR A 3 -1.29 5.96 -0.78
N LYS A 4 -2.36 6.55 -1.35
CA LYS A 4 -3.29 5.88 -2.27
C LYS A 4 -2.67 5.48 -3.60
N LEU A 5 -2.09 6.44 -4.33
CA LEU A 5 -1.61 6.21 -5.71
C LEU A 5 -0.36 5.34 -5.70
N LYS A 6 0.53 5.58 -4.74
CA LYS A 6 1.82 4.91 -4.63
C LYS A 6 1.71 3.41 -4.38
N ILE A 7 0.81 2.96 -3.51
CA ILE A 7 0.61 1.53 -3.22
C ILE A 7 0.15 0.78 -4.48
N ARG A 8 -0.81 1.35 -5.22
CA ARG A 8 -1.33 0.75 -6.44
C ARG A 8 -0.25 0.66 -7.52
N GLU A 9 0.50 1.74 -7.72
CA GLU A 9 1.58 1.81 -8.72
C GLU A 9 2.69 0.79 -8.41
N LEU A 10 3.18 0.75 -7.17
CA LEU A 10 4.20 -0.21 -6.74
C LEU A 10 3.71 -1.65 -6.91
N ARG A 11 2.47 -1.92 -6.52
CA ARG A 11 1.86 -3.24 -6.70
C ARG A 11 1.83 -3.65 -8.19
N GLN A 12 1.40 -2.74 -9.07
CA GLN A 12 1.32 -2.97 -10.50
C GLN A 12 2.71 -3.13 -11.15
N ALA A 13 3.70 -2.33 -10.72
CA ALA A 13 5.09 -2.45 -11.17
C ALA A 13 5.70 -3.82 -10.83
N MET A 14 5.27 -4.43 -9.72
CA MET A 14 5.64 -5.79 -9.34
C MET A 14 4.79 -6.89 -10.00
N GLY A 15 3.82 -6.54 -10.85
CA GLY A 15 2.91 -7.50 -11.49
C GLY A 15 1.94 -8.19 -10.53
N LEU A 16 1.72 -7.62 -9.33
CA LEU A 16 0.88 -8.24 -8.30
C LEU A 16 -0.59 -7.87 -8.49
N SER A 17 -1.50 -8.83 -8.28
CA SER A 17 -2.91 -8.53 -8.04
C SER A 17 -3.13 -8.03 -6.60
N GLN A 18 -4.29 -7.46 -6.28
CA GLN A 18 -4.61 -7.09 -4.89
C GLN A 18 -4.61 -8.31 -3.96
N SER A 19 -5.06 -9.47 -4.44
CA SER A 19 -4.99 -10.73 -3.68
C SER A 19 -3.54 -11.17 -3.46
N ALA A 20 -2.69 -11.09 -4.49
CA ALA A 20 -1.28 -11.46 -4.36
C ALA A 20 -0.55 -10.54 -3.37
N LEU A 21 -0.88 -9.24 -3.33
CA LEU A 21 -0.35 -8.33 -2.32
C LEU A 21 -0.92 -8.66 -0.93
N ALA A 22 -2.18 -9.09 -0.82
CA ALA A 22 -2.78 -9.53 0.44
C ALA A 22 -2.03 -10.73 1.01
N ASP A 23 -1.81 -11.75 0.20
CA ASP A 23 -1.06 -12.96 0.57
C ASP A 23 0.37 -12.63 1.00
N LYS A 24 1.02 -11.70 0.28
CA LYS A 24 2.41 -11.29 0.56
C LYS A 24 2.54 -10.43 1.83
N SER A 25 1.57 -9.56 2.11
CA SER A 25 1.62 -8.60 3.21
C SER A 25 0.92 -9.08 4.49
N GLY A 26 0.06 -10.09 4.39
CA GLY A 26 -0.85 -10.49 5.46
C GLY A 26 -1.91 -9.44 5.79
N VAL A 27 -2.15 -8.48 4.87
CA VAL A 27 -3.21 -7.48 4.97
C VAL A 27 -4.40 -7.99 4.14
N PRO A 28 -5.65 -7.95 4.64
CA PRO A 28 -6.80 -8.40 3.87
C PRO A 28 -6.93 -7.67 2.53
N GLN A 29 -7.28 -8.41 1.47
CA GLN A 29 -7.47 -7.82 0.13
C GLN A 29 -8.51 -6.69 0.14
N THR A 30 -9.55 -6.79 0.96
CA THR A 30 -10.57 -5.74 1.16
C THR A 30 -9.96 -4.46 1.74
N THR A 31 -9.03 -4.59 2.69
CA THR A 31 -8.27 -3.47 3.24
C THR A 31 -7.38 -2.84 2.18
N ILE A 32 -6.69 -3.65 1.36
CA ILE A 32 -5.88 -3.13 0.25
C ILE A 32 -6.74 -2.37 -0.76
N SER A 33 -7.90 -2.91 -1.13
CA SER A 33 -8.85 -2.24 -2.03
C SER A 33 -9.34 -0.90 -1.45
N ALA A 34 -9.68 -0.86 -0.16
CA ALA A 34 -10.09 0.36 0.53
C ALA A 34 -8.96 1.41 0.57
N ILE A 35 -7.72 0.98 0.78
CA ILE A 35 -6.55 1.87 0.76
C ILE A 35 -6.33 2.43 -0.65
N GLU A 36 -6.36 1.58 -1.67
CA GLU A 36 -6.22 1.99 -3.08
C GLU A 36 -7.39 2.88 -3.55
N SER A 37 -8.54 2.86 -2.87
CA SER A 37 -9.68 3.75 -3.15
C SER A 37 -9.65 5.07 -2.38
N GLY A 38 -8.76 5.21 -1.38
CA GLY A 38 -8.51 6.47 -0.65
C GLY A 38 -8.81 6.43 0.83
N THR A 39 -8.95 5.24 1.42
CA THR A 39 -9.07 5.08 2.87
C THR A 39 -7.71 5.25 3.54
N ASN A 40 -7.69 5.96 4.68
CA ASN A 40 -6.49 6.05 5.50
C ASN A 40 -6.11 4.67 6.07
N LEU A 41 -4.81 4.38 6.08
CA LEU A 41 -4.25 3.17 6.68
C LEU A 41 -3.60 3.49 8.03
N THR A 42 -3.55 2.48 8.89
CA THR A 42 -2.77 2.56 10.14
C THR A 42 -1.28 2.40 9.85
N TYR A 43 -0.43 2.91 10.75
CA TYR A 43 1.02 2.75 10.63
C TYR A 43 1.45 1.28 10.53
N GLU A 44 0.79 0.38 11.27
CA GLU A 44 1.05 -1.06 11.19
C GLU A 44 0.73 -1.65 9.81
N THR A 45 -0.38 -1.23 9.20
CA THR A 45 -0.71 -1.62 7.81
C THR A 45 0.31 -1.04 6.83
N ALA A 46 0.77 0.20 7.06
CA ALA A 46 1.83 0.82 6.25
C ALA A 46 3.08 -0.04 6.25
N LYS A 47 3.56 -0.45 7.44
CA LYS A 47 4.74 -1.30 7.61
C LYS A 47 4.62 -2.63 6.88
N LYS A 48 3.47 -3.30 6.98
CA LYS A 48 3.22 -4.58 6.31
C LYS A 48 3.26 -4.44 4.79
N LEU A 49 2.61 -3.41 4.26
CA LEU A 49 2.58 -3.14 2.82
C LEU A 49 3.96 -2.72 2.31
N ALA A 50 4.68 -1.86 3.03
CA ALA A 50 6.03 -1.41 2.69
C ALA A 50 6.98 -2.60 2.59
N LYS A 51 6.98 -3.48 3.60
CA LYS A 51 7.76 -4.72 3.61
C LYS A 51 7.41 -5.64 2.43
N ALA A 52 6.12 -5.79 2.11
CA ALA A 52 5.69 -6.64 0.99
C ALA A 52 6.07 -6.07 -0.38
N LEU A 53 6.06 -4.74 -0.50
CA LEU A 53 6.42 -4.00 -1.71
C LEU A 53 7.94 -3.76 -1.85
N GLY A 54 8.71 -4.04 -0.80
CA GLY A 54 10.17 -3.85 -0.80
C GLY A 54 10.61 -2.40 -0.72
N VAL A 55 9.77 -1.55 -0.12
CA VAL A 55 10.01 -0.11 0.06
C VAL A 55 9.92 0.27 1.54
N THR A 56 10.28 1.50 1.87
CA THR A 56 10.08 2.10 3.20
C THR A 56 8.66 2.65 3.36
N THR A 57 8.24 2.87 4.62
CA THR A 57 6.93 3.49 4.89
C THR A 57 6.83 4.92 4.37
N ASP A 58 7.95 5.64 4.34
CA ASP A 58 8.07 6.99 3.80
C ASP A 58 7.86 7.00 2.28
N GLU A 59 8.41 6.01 1.58
CA GLU A 59 8.20 5.83 0.14
C GLU A 59 6.76 5.47 -0.25
N LEU A 60 5.94 4.98 0.70
CA LEU A 60 4.52 4.77 0.45
C LEU A 60 3.71 6.08 0.51
N SER A 61 4.26 7.12 1.15
CA SER A 61 3.57 8.39 1.33
C SER A 61 3.73 9.29 0.11
N GLU A 62 2.64 9.93 -0.31
CA GLU A 62 2.74 11.18 -1.06
C GLU A 62 2.81 12.32 -0.05
N GLU A 63 3.96 12.98 0.00
CA GLU A 63 4.06 14.30 0.60
C GLU A 63 3.31 15.26 -0.34
N VAL A 64 2.03 15.51 -0.02
CA VAL A 64 1.32 16.63 -0.63
C VAL A 64 1.89 17.87 0.03
N VAL A 65 2.91 18.46 -0.59
CA VAL A 65 3.30 19.84 -0.30
C VAL A 65 2.07 20.69 -0.57
N GLN A 66 1.46 21.18 0.51
CA GLN A 66 0.41 22.21 0.46
C GLN A 66 0.99 23.49 1.03
#